data_AF-A0A930VIF1-F1
#
_entry.id   AF-A0A930VIF1-F1
#
_cell.length_a   1.000
_cell.length_b   1.000
_cell.length_c   1.000
_cell.angle_alpha   90.00
_cell.angle_beta   90.00
_cell.angle_gamma   90.00
#
_symmetry.space_group_name_H-M   'P 1'
#
loop_
_entity.id
_entity.type
_entity.pdbx_description
1 polymer ?
#
loop_
_entity_poly.entity_id
_entity_poly.type
_entity_poly.pdbx_seq_one_letter_code
_entity_poly.pdbx_strand_id
1 'polypeptide(L)'
;MRVALVPGVLAFLPEYAGQVDPVPDVRAAALAAAAWLAEDGPVSVVADEQGARVGRHLLRAVGAAEGEGPDRSTGYLVVANGSARRTDTAPGYLDERAVPYDAAVEAALRAPDPDALAGIDVALGAALLVGNPAALVHLGTLLRGAGPALVDYADDPYGVQYWVMRWVVTDPGHVSEGSDA
;
A
#
# COMPACT_ATOMS: atom_id res chain seq x y z
N MET A 1 -1.96 -15.95 2.38
CA MET A 1 -2.39 -14.85 1.48
C MET A 1 -1.31 -13.79 1.44
N ARG A 2 -1.05 -13.16 0.29
CA ARG A 2 -0.08 -12.07 0.16
C ARG A 2 -0.79 -10.71 0.10
N VAL A 3 -0.22 -9.70 0.75
CA VAL A 3 -0.73 -8.32 0.74
C VAL A 3 0.44 -7.38 0.46
N ALA A 4 0.25 -6.36 -0.38
CA ALA A 4 1.22 -5.28 -0.55
C ALA A 4 0.54 -3.91 -0.51
N LEU A 5 1.27 -2.93 -0.01
CA LEU A 5 0.94 -1.52 -0.04
C LEU A 5 1.85 -0.83 -1.07
N VAL A 6 1.27 -0.06 -1.98
CA VAL A 6 1.99 0.78 -2.94
C VAL A 6 1.38 2.18 -3.00
N PRO A 7 2.16 3.23 -3.34
CA PRO A 7 1.62 4.57 -3.39
C PRO A 7 0.84 4.83 -4.68
N GLY A 8 -0.20 5.67 -4.60
CA GLY A 8 -1.06 6.06 -5.72
C GLY A 8 -0.45 7.10 -6.65
N VAL A 9 0.86 6.99 -6.96
CA VAL A 9 1.60 8.02 -7.69
C VAL A 9 1.17 8.07 -9.16
N LEU A 10 0.60 9.21 -9.58
CA LEU A 10 0.16 9.41 -10.98
C LEU A 10 1.30 9.32 -12.00
N ALA A 11 2.53 9.69 -11.61
CA ALA A 11 3.71 9.55 -12.47
C ALA A 11 3.98 8.09 -12.88
N PHE A 12 3.34 7.10 -12.24
CA PHE A 12 3.38 5.71 -12.70
C PHE A 12 2.71 5.53 -14.06
N LEU A 13 1.68 6.31 -14.37
CA LEU A 13 0.88 6.14 -15.56
C LEU A 13 1.57 6.74 -16.80
N PRO A 14 1.41 6.13 -17.99
CA PRO A 14 2.05 6.60 -19.23
C PRO A 14 1.70 8.04 -19.61
N GLU A 15 0.48 8.51 -19.30
CA GLU A 15 0.03 9.88 -19.59
C GLU A 15 0.78 10.97 -18.79
N TYR A 16 1.47 10.60 -17.72
CA TYR A 16 2.31 11.49 -16.91
C TYR A 16 3.80 11.23 -17.11
N ALA A 17 4.19 10.42 -18.11
CA ALA A 17 5.59 10.14 -18.39
C ALA A 17 6.33 11.40 -18.84
N GLY A 18 7.25 11.86 -18.00
CA GLY A 18 8.21 12.92 -18.34
C GLY A 18 9.47 12.37 -18.99
N GLN A 19 10.40 13.27 -19.35
CA GLN A 19 11.74 12.88 -19.81
C GLN A 19 12.54 12.15 -18.72
N VAL A 20 12.27 12.48 -17.46
CA VAL A 20 12.89 11.89 -16.28
C VAL A 20 11.77 11.37 -15.39
N ASP A 21 11.93 10.14 -14.89
CA ASP A 21 11.05 9.59 -13.88
C ASP A 21 11.30 10.31 -12.54
N PRO A 22 10.31 10.99 -11.94
CA PRO A 22 10.50 11.66 -10.67
C PRO A 22 10.65 10.69 -9.49
N VAL A 23 10.18 9.44 -9.60
CA VAL A 23 10.17 8.48 -8.48
C VAL A 23 10.66 7.09 -8.90
N PRO A 24 11.86 6.96 -9.48
CA PRO A 24 12.33 5.70 -10.08
C PRO A 24 12.43 4.57 -9.06
N ASP A 25 12.93 4.86 -7.85
CA ASP A 25 13.08 3.86 -6.80
C ASP A 25 11.73 3.39 -6.27
N VAL A 26 10.77 4.32 -6.11
CA VAL A 26 9.40 4.00 -5.70
C VAL A 26 8.71 3.15 -6.76
N ARG A 27 8.87 3.49 -8.05
CA ARG A 27 8.31 2.71 -9.17
C ARG A 27 8.89 1.30 -9.21
N ALA A 28 10.21 1.17 -9.10
CA ALA A 28 10.89 -0.11 -9.09
C ALA A 28 10.40 -0.99 -7.93
N ALA A 29 10.30 -0.44 -6.73
CA ALA A 29 9.74 -1.14 -5.57
C ALA A 29 8.28 -1.55 -5.79
N ALA A 30 7.44 -0.65 -6.31
CA ALA A 30 6.02 -0.94 -6.56
C ALA A 30 5.81 -2.04 -7.61
N LEU A 31 6.62 -2.05 -8.68
CA LEU A 31 6.61 -3.11 -9.68
C LEU A 31 7.07 -4.45 -9.09
N ALA A 32 8.12 -4.46 -8.27
CA ALA A 32 8.57 -5.66 -7.59
C ALA A 32 7.50 -6.23 -6.64
N ALA A 33 6.80 -5.37 -5.90
CA ALA A 33 5.71 -5.78 -5.03
C ALA A 33 4.51 -6.34 -5.81
N ALA A 34 4.14 -5.71 -6.93
CA ALA A 34 3.08 -6.22 -7.81
C ALA A 34 3.44 -7.58 -8.43
N ALA A 35 4.68 -7.76 -8.89
CA ALA A 35 5.16 -9.03 -9.42
C ALA A 35 5.12 -10.13 -8.35
N TRP A 36 5.57 -9.82 -7.13
CA TRP A 36 5.54 -10.73 -6.00
C TRP A 36 4.11 -11.15 -5.62
N LEU A 37 3.12 -10.26 -5.71
CA LEU A 37 1.71 -10.64 -5.50
C LEU A 37 1.22 -11.61 -6.58
N ALA A 38 1.62 -11.40 -7.82
CA ALA A 38 1.14 -12.14 -8.99
C ALA A 38 1.64 -13.60 -9.03
N GLU A 39 2.72 -13.93 -8.31
CA GLU A 39 3.29 -15.28 -8.24
C GLU A 39 2.27 -16.34 -7.79
N ASP A 40 1.33 -15.96 -6.91
CA ASP A 40 0.35 -16.87 -6.32
C ASP A 40 -0.99 -16.87 -7.08
N GLY A 41 -1.19 -16.01 -8.09
CA GLY A 41 -2.44 -15.94 -8.87
C GLY A 41 -3.07 -14.54 -8.96
N PRO A 42 -4.41 -14.45 -9.15
CA PRO A 42 -5.09 -13.18 -9.36
C PRO A 42 -5.03 -12.24 -8.14
N VAL A 43 -4.89 -10.94 -8.41
CA VAL A 43 -4.71 -9.90 -7.39
C VAL A 43 -5.88 -8.93 -7.38
N SER A 44 -6.49 -8.72 -6.22
CA SER A 44 -7.50 -7.66 -6.02
C SER A 44 -6.83 -6.32 -5.72
N VAL A 45 -7.34 -5.23 -6.30
CA VAL A 45 -6.89 -3.86 -6.02
C VAL A 45 -7.83 -3.20 -5.01
N VAL A 46 -7.28 -2.70 -3.89
CA VAL A 46 -8.01 -1.90 -2.91
C VAL A 46 -7.55 -0.45 -3.03
N ALA A 47 -8.40 0.39 -3.62
CA ALA A 47 -8.04 1.77 -3.95
C ALA A 47 -9.28 2.67 -4.13
N ASP A 48 -9.06 3.98 -4.13
CA ASP A 48 -10.00 4.94 -4.71
C ASP A 48 -9.92 4.95 -6.25
N GLU A 49 -10.67 5.84 -6.92
CA GLU A 49 -10.72 5.89 -8.39
C GLU A 49 -9.33 6.13 -9.02
N GLN A 50 -8.55 7.05 -8.45
CA GLN A 50 -7.20 7.35 -8.95
C GLN A 50 -6.26 6.17 -8.71
N GLY A 51 -6.22 5.68 -7.48
CA GLY A 51 -5.37 4.56 -7.07
C GLY A 51 -5.70 3.29 -7.84
N ALA A 52 -6.97 3.07 -8.22
CA ALA A 52 -7.36 1.92 -9.03
C ALA A 52 -6.69 1.95 -10.42
N ARG A 53 -6.54 3.13 -11.03
CA ARG A 53 -5.80 3.29 -12.29
C ARG A 53 -4.33 2.92 -12.12
N VAL A 54 -3.71 3.40 -11.04
CA VAL A 54 -2.30 3.12 -10.71
C VAL A 54 -2.08 1.63 -10.42
N GLY A 55 -2.90 1.04 -9.54
CA GLY A 55 -2.82 -0.38 -9.18
C GLY A 55 -3.00 -1.29 -10.38
N ARG A 56 -4.02 -1.06 -11.22
CA ARG A 56 -4.23 -1.82 -12.46
C ARG A 56 -3.08 -1.65 -13.45
N HIS A 57 -2.50 -0.46 -13.55
CA HIS A 57 -1.33 -0.23 -14.38
C HIS A 57 -0.14 -1.10 -13.93
N LEU A 58 0.16 -1.10 -12.63
CA LEU A 58 1.22 -1.94 -12.05
C LEU A 58 0.97 -3.43 -12.31
N LEU A 59 -0.24 -3.92 -12.05
CA LEU A 59 -0.61 -5.32 -12.30
C LEU A 59 -0.46 -5.71 -13.78
N ARG A 60 -0.91 -4.86 -14.71
CA ARG A 60 -0.73 -5.10 -16.15
C ARG A 60 0.74 -5.11 -16.55
N ALA A 61 1.55 -4.22 -15.99
CA ALA A 61 2.98 -4.13 -16.31
C ALA A 61 3.76 -5.41 -15.95
N VAL A 62 3.31 -6.13 -14.92
CA VAL A 62 3.91 -7.41 -14.48
C VAL A 62 3.17 -8.64 -15.01
N GLY A 63 2.14 -8.47 -15.85
CA GLY A 63 1.35 -9.56 -16.42
C GLY A 63 0.41 -10.25 -15.42
N ALA A 64 0.05 -9.59 -14.32
CA ALA A 64 -0.86 -10.14 -13.32
C ALA A 64 -2.33 -10.12 -13.78
N ALA A 65 -3.09 -11.15 -13.41
CA ALA A 65 -4.53 -11.16 -13.56
C ALA A 65 -5.19 -10.33 -12.44
N GLU A 66 -6.20 -9.52 -12.78
CA GLU A 66 -7.02 -8.83 -11.78
C GLU A 66 -8.05 -9.82 -11.20
N GLY A 67 -8.10 -9.91 -9.88
CA GLY A 67 -9.09 -10.71 -9.17
C GLY A 67 -10.42 -9.97 -9.04
N GLU A 68 -11.54 -10.69 -9.23
CA GLU A 68 -12.89 -10.15 -9.07
C GLU A 68 -13.41 -10.40 -7.65
N GLY A 69 -12.80 -9.74 -6.67
CA GLY A 69 -13.20 -9.81 -5.27
C GLY A 69 -12.53 -10.93 -4.46
N PRO A 70 -12.91 -11.07 -3.17
CA PRO A 70 -12.15 -11.84 -2.19
C PRO A 70 -12.07 -13.33 -2.48
N ASP A 71 -13.15 -13.94 -2.98
CA ASP A 71 -13.21 -15.38 -3.27
C ASP A 71 -12.43 -15.79 -4.53
N ARG A 72 -11.96 -14.81 -5.30
CA ARG A 72 -11.22 -15.02 -6.57
C ARG A 72 -9.85 -14.37 -6.58
N SER A 73 -9.31 -14.03 -5.41
CA SER A 73 -8.02 -13.37 -5.29
C SER A 73 -7.10 -14.13 -4.35
N THR A 74 -5.84 -14.30 -4.75
CA THR A 74 -4.79 -14.94 -3.92
C THR A 74 -3.92 -13.92 -3.20
N GLY A 75 -4.03 -12.64 -3.59
CA GLY A 75 -3.46 -11.51 -2.88
C GLY A 75 -4.16 -10.18 -3.12
N TYR A 76 -3.73 -9.17 -2.36
CA TYR A 76 -4.29 -7.82 -2.38
C TYR A 76 -3.20 -6.77 -2.61
N LEU A 77 -3.42 -5.89 -3.58
CA LEU A 77 -2.65 -4.67 -3.80
C LEU A 77 -3.44 -3.48 -3.26
N VAL A 78 -3.02 -2.95 -2.11
CA VAL A 78 -3.61 -1.76 -1.52
C VAL A 78 -2.88 -0.52 -2.05
N VAL A 79 -3.62 0.47 -2.53
CA VAL A 79 -3.07 1.71 -3.09
C VAL A 79 -3.37 2.88 -2.17
N ALA A 80 -2.35 3.32 -1.44
CA ALA A 80 -2.38 4.45 -0.52
C ALA A 80 -0.96 4.97 -0.23
N ASN A 81 -0.84 6.21 0.21
CA ASN A 81 0.42 6.81 0.65
C ASN A 81 0.18 7.71 1.87
N GLY A 82 1.25 8.14 2.53
CA GLY A 82 1.16 9.06 3.66
C GLY A 82 0.88 10.49 3.21
N SER A 83 1.08 11.44 4.13
CA SER A 83 0.74 12.85 3.94
C SER A 83 1.59 13.53 2.85
N ALA A 84 1.06 14.60 2.26
CA ALA A 84 1.74 15.44 1.27
C ALA A 84 2.07 16.85 1.81
N ARG A 85 2.33 16.94 3.12
CA ARG A 85 2.49 18.20 3.89
C ARG A 85 3.68 18.22 4.85
N ARG A 86 4.72 17.42 4.58
CA ARG A 86 5.83 17.22 5.54
C ARG A 86 6.90 18.31 5.52
N THR A 87 6.96 19.09 4.44
CA THR A 87 7.96 20.14 4.24
C THR A 87 7.32 21.40 3.66
N ASP A 88 8.01 22.53 3.74
CA ASP A 88 7.62 23.80 3.16
C ASP A 88 7.53 23.74 1.62
N THR A 89 8.32 22.89 0.99
CA THR A 89 8.29 22.61 -0.46
C THR A 89 7.32 21.49 -0.85
N ALA A 90 6.61 20.88 0.10
CA ALA A 90 5.65 19.84 -0.20
C ALA A 90 4.47 20.41 -1.02
N PRO A 91 3.81 19.60 -1.89
CA PRO A 91 2.68 20.07 -2.70
C PRO A 91 1.55 20.72 -1.89
N GLY A 92 1.33 20.25 -0.65
CA GLY A 92 0.33 20.80 0.27
C GLY A 92 0.85 21.84 1.25
N TYR A 93 2.12 22.23 1.17
CA TYR A 93 2.88 23.01 2.16
C TYR A 93 2.96 22.34 3.54
N LEU A 94 3.86 22.85 4.38
CA LEU A 94 4.10 22.30 5.71
C LEU A 94 2.85 22.35 6.58
N ASP A 95 2.51 21.22 7.16
CA ASP A 95 1.63 21.09 8.31
C ASP A 95 2.35 20.25 9.36
N GLU A 96 2.63 20.83 10.54
CA GLU A 96 3.44 20.18 11.57
C GLU A 96 2.85 18.85 12.06
N ARG A 97 1.56 18.61 11.82
CA ARG A 97 0.88 17.36 12.17
C ARG A 97 1.22 16.21 11.21
N ALA A 98 1.78 16.50 10.04
CA ALA A 98 2.10 15.52 8.99
C ALA A 98 3.09 14.44 9.46
N VAL A 99 4.24 14.86 10.01
CA VAL A 99 5.29 13.95 10.46
C VAL A 99 4.82 12.99 11.57
N PRO A 100 4.20 13.45 12.68
CA PRO A 100 3.73 12.53 13.71
C PRO A 100 2.57 11.64 13.23
N TYR A 101 1.71 12.13 12.34
CA TYR A 101 0.65 11.31 11.73
C TYR A 101 1.25 10.14 10.94
N ASP A 102 2.16 10.44 10.00
CA ASP A 102 2.80 9.41 9.18
C ASP A 102 3.65 8.45 10.01
N ALA A 103 4.33 8.93 11.05
CA ALA A 103 5.11 8.08 11.95
C ALA A 103 4.23 7.06 12.69
N ALA A 104 3.03 7.47 13.13
CA ALA A 104 2.07 6.56 13.77
C ALA A 104 1.55 5.51 12.79
N VAL A 105 1.21 5.93 11.56
CA VAL A 105 0.78 5.00 10.49
C VAL A 105 1.91 4.03 10.14
N GLU A 106 3.14 4.51 9.95
CA GLU A 106 4.28 3.67 9.59
C GLU A 106 4.61 2.64 10.69
N ALA A 107 4.54 3.04 11.96
CA ALA A 107 4.71 2.11 13.06
C ALA A 107 3.67 0.98 13.01
N ALA A 108 2.41 1.31 12.77
CA ALA A 108 1.33 0.35 12.62
C ALA A 108 1.50 -0.54 11.39
N LEU A 109 2.04 -0.03 10.28
CA LEU A 109 2.33 -0.83 9.09
C LEU A 109 3.49 -1.82 9.30
N ARG A 110 4.58 -1.37 9.96
CA ARG A 110 5.77 -2.20 10.19
C ARG A 110 5.50 -3.37 11.14
N ALA A 111 4.73 -3.13 12.19
CA ALA A 111 4.36 -4.12 13.21
C ALA A 111 3.02 -4.85 12.95
N PRO A 112 2.56 -4.86 11.68
CA PRO A 112 1.14 -4.81 11.28
C PRO A 112 0.13 -4.83 12.43
N ASP A 113 -0.24 -3.66 12.94
CA ASP A 113 -1.22 -3.48 14.03
C ASP A 113 -2.61 -3.16 13.44
N PRO A 114 -3.55 -4.13 13.40
CA PRO A 114 -4.88 -3.92 12.82
C PRO A 114 -5.70 -2.87 13.56
N ASP A 115 -5.53 -2.75 14.88
CA ASP A 115 -6.33 -1.85 15.71
C ASP A 115 -5.86 -0.41 15.54
N ALA A 116 -4.54 -0.19 15.47
CA ALA A 116 -3.98 1.12 15.15
C ALA A 116 -4.34 1.57 13.73
N LEU A 117 -4.31 0.66 12.74
CA LEU A 117 -4.74 0.97 11.38
C LEU A 117 -6.25 1.26 11.30
N ALA A 118 -7.07 0.54 12.06
CA ALA A 118 -8.51 0.83 12.16
C ALA A 118 -8.80 2.19 12.84
N GLY A 119 -7.89 2.63 13.72
CA GLY A 119 -7.96 3.90 14.45
C GLY A 119 -7.41 5.12 13.70
N ILE A 120 -6.98 4.97 12.43
CA ILE A 120 -6.49 6.10 11.63
C ILE A 120 -7.57 7.19 11.54
N ASP A 121 -7.20 8.41 11.92
CA ASP A 121 -8.05 9.59 11.74
C ASP A 121 -8.09 9.95 10.25
N VAL A 122 -9.16 9.50 9.58
CA VAL A 122 -9.42 9.75 8.15
C VAL A 122 -9.65 11.24 7.87
N ALA A 123 -10.23 11.98 8.82
CA ALA A 123 -10.49 13.41 8.63
C ALA A 123 -9.20 14.23 8.71
N LEU A 124 -8.33 13.91 9.67
CA LEU A 124 -6.98 14.46 9.73
C LEU A 124 -6.17 14.05 8.51
N GLY A 125 -6.25 12.79 8.08
CA GLY A 125 -5.59 12.32 6.86
C GLY A 125 -6.01 13.12 5.62
N ALA A 126 -7.30 13.41 5.46
CA ALA A 126 -7.80 14.27 4.40
C ALA A 126 -7.24 15.71 4.50
N ALA A 127 -7.17 16.28 5.70
CA ALA A 127 -6.56 17.61 5.92
C ALA A 127 -5.05 17.64 5.60
N LEU A 128 -4.36 16.52 5.80
CA LEU A 128 -2.94 16.33 5.51
C LEU A 128 -2.64 15.86 4.08
N LEU A 129 -3.68 15.75 3.23
CA LEU A 129 -3.58 15.26 1.85
C LEU A 129 -2.98 13.85 1.74
N VAL A 130 -3.31 12.99 2.71
CA VAL A 130 -2.98 11.55 2.68
C VAL A 130 -3.64 10.90 1.46
N GLY A 131 -2.88 10.10 0.73
CA GLY A 131 -3.40 9.36 -0.41
C GLY A 131 -4.25 8.19 0.08
N ASN A 132 -5.58 8.33 -0.04
CA ASN A 132 -6.56 7.30 0.29
C ASN A 132 -6.46 6.72 1.73
N PRO A 133 -6.68 7.53 2.78
CA PRO A 133 -6.64 7.06 4.18
C PRO A 133 -7.64 5.93 4.47
N ALA A 134 -8.76 5.86 3.75
CA ALA A 134 -9.73 4.79 3.90
C ALA A 134 -9.16 3.41 3.52
N ALA A 135 -8.25 3.34 2.54
CA ALA A 135 -7.57 2.09 2.19
C ALA A 135 -6.55 1.66 3.25
N LEU A 136 -5.91 2.60 3.98
CA LEU A 136 -5.06 2.27 5.12
C LEU A 136 -5.88 1.63 6.27
N VAL A 137 -7.10 2.14 6.51
CA VAL A 137 -8.05 1.51 7.45
C VAL A 137 -8.45 0.11 6.99
N HIS A 138 -8.78 -0.07 5.70
CA HIS A 138 -9.08 -1.39 5.14
C HIS A 138 -7.90 -2.34 5.29
N LEU A 139 -6.68 -1.88 5.00
CA LEU A 139 -5.46 -2.68 5.12
C LEU A 139 -5.32 -3.31 6.52
N GLY A 140 -5.72 -2.62 7.59
CA GLY A 140 -5.76 -3.19 8.94
C GLY A 140 -6.57 -4.51 9.03
N THR A 141 -7.69 -4.61 8.30
CA THR A 141 -8.47 -5.86 8.23
C THR A 141 -7.74 -6.96 7.47
N LEU A 142 -7.03 -6.62 6.39
CA LEU A 142 -6.27 -7.59 5.60
C LEU A 142 -5.04 -8.10 6.34
N LEU A 143 -4.48 -7.32 7.26
CA LEU A 143 -3.26 -7.64 7.99
C LEU A 143 -3.49 -8.40 9.31
N ARG A 144 -4.73 -8.82 9.63
CA ARG A 144 -4.97 -9.66 10.80
C ARG A 144 -4.19 -10.98 10.68
N GLY A 145 -3.30 -11.25 11.62
CA GLY A 145 -2.44 -12.44 11.60
C GLY A 145 -1.26 -12.33 10.63
N ALA A 146 -0.93 -11.13 10.14
CA ALA A 146 0.29 -10.88 9.38
C ALA A 146 1.54 -10.91 10.28
N GLY A 147 2.66 -11.40 9.75
CA GLY A 147 3.98 -11.16 10.34
C GLY A 147 4.54 -9.77 9.99
N PRO A 148 5.70 -9.36 10.52
CA PRO A 148 6.31 -8.06 10.27
C PRO A 148 6.42 -7.69 8.78
N ALA A 149 6.31 -6.40 8.46
CA ALA A 149 6.43 -5.92 7.10
C ALA A 149 7.82 -6.18 6.51
N LEU A 150 7.86 -6.64 5.26
CA LEU A 150 9.00 -6.40 4.38
C LEU A 150 8.87 -5.00 3.82
N VAL A 151 9.80 -4.10 4.15
CA VAL A 151 9.79 -2.71 3.70
C VAL A 151 10.72 -2.56 2.50
N ASP A 152 10.14 -2.39 1.31
CA ASP A 152 10.87 -2.20 0.06
C ASP A 152 11.17 -0.71 -0.20
N TYR A 153 10.33 0.20 0.32
CA TYR A 153 10.55 1.65 0.29
C TYR A 153 9.82 2.35 1.45
N ALA A 154 10.46 3.32 2.09
CA ALA A 154 9.84 4.22 3.07
C ALA A 154 10.64 5.53 3.14
N ASP A 155 10.20 6.56 2.43
CA ASP A 155 10.87 7.87 2.38
C ASP A 155 9.93 8.97 1.84
N ASP A 156 10.35 10.23 1.93
CA ASP A 156 9.54 11.42 1.62
C ASP A 156 10.20 12.43 0.66
N PRO A 157 10.70 12.01 -0.53
CA PRO A 157 11.60 12.82 -1.38
C PRO A 157 11.04 14.17 -1.86
N TYR A 158 9.72 14.37 -1.76
CA TYR A 158 9.01 15.59 -2.14
C TYR A 158 8.19 16.20 -1.01
N GLY A 159 8.50 15.85 0.25
CA GLY A 159 7.64 16.13 1.39
C GLY A 159 6.32 15.35 1.35
N VAL A 160 6.29 14.27 0.57
CA VAL A 160 5.19 13.31 0.46
C VAL A 160 5.68 11.95 0.92
N GLN A 161 5.08 11.40 1.97
CA GLN A 161 5.49 10.10 2.47
C GLN A 161 5.02 8.98 1.53
N TYR A 162 5.96 8.21 1.00
CA TYR A 162 5.68 7.01 0.22
C TYR A 162 6.11 5.76 1.00
N TRP A 163 5.30 4.71 0.87
CA TRP A 163 5.60 3.38 1.39
C TRP A 163 5.40 2.35 0.31
N VAL A 164 6.34 1.41 0.19
CA VAL A 164 6.14 0.14 -0.49
C VAL A 164 6.48 -0.96 0.51
N MET A 165 5.48 -1.77 0.84
CA MET A 165 5.60 -2.79 1.87
C MET A 165 4.84 -4.05 1.49
N ARG A 166 5.31 -5.20 1.99
CA ARG A 166 4.74 -6.53 1.73
C ARG A 166 4.54 -7.32 3.01
N TRP A 167 3.48 -8.11 3.03
CA TRP A 167 3.14 -8.99 4.15
C TRP A 167 2.65 -10.35 3.66
N VAL A 168 3.10 -11.40 4.34
CA VAL A 168 2.46 -12.72 4.27
C VAL A 168 1.50 -12.81 5.45
N VAL A 169 0.24 -13.07 5.13
CA VAL A 169 -0.85 -13.27 6.10
C VAL A 169 -1.12 -14.76 6.17
N THR A 170 -0.88 -15.35 7.34
CA THR A 170 -1.24 -16.74 7.62
C THR A 170 -2.69 -16.80 8.06
N ASP A 171 -3.48 -17.64 7.41
CA ASP A 171 -4.83 -17.94 7.87
C ASP A 171 -4.71 -18.76 9.17
N PRO A 172 -5.29 -18.31 10.31
CA PRO A 172 -5.31 -19.11 11.53
C PRO A 172 -6.14 -20.41 11.40
N GLY A 173 -6.85 -20.63 10.29
CA GLY A 173 -7.85 -21.69 10.11
C GLY A 173 -7.48 -22.95 9.31
N HIS A 174 -6.20 -23.28 9.08
CA HIS A 174 -5.82 -24.59 8.53
C HIS A 174 -4.80 -25.30 9.42
N VAL A 175 -5.25 -25.75 10.59
CA VAL A 175 -4.61 -26.91 11.23
C VAL A 175 -4.93 -28.08 10.32
N SER A 176 -3.91 -28.58 9.63
CA SER A 176 -3.97 -29.90 9.02
C SER A 176 -4.17 -30.89 10.17
N GLU A 177 -5.36 -31.47 10.28
CA GLU A 177 -5.55 -32.69 11.07
C GLU A 177 -4.64 -33.75 10.43
N GLY A 178 -3.44 -33.88 10.98
CA GLY A 178 -2.55 -34.98 10.72
C GLY A 178 -3.28 -36.27 11.10
N SER A 179 -3.70 -37.00 10.08
CA SER A 179 -4.09 -38.40 10.18
C SER A 179 -2.86 -39.21 10.58
N ASP A 180 -2.60 -39.34 11.89
CA ASP A 180 -1.83 -40.47 12.40
C ASP A 180 -2.76 -41.70 12.41
N ALA A 181 -2.44 -42.63 11.51
CA ALA A 181 -2.96 -43.98 11.44
C ALA A 181 -2.01 -44.95 12.16
#